data_AF-A0A1I7X937-F1
#
_entry.id   AF-A0A1I7X937-F1
#
_cell.length_a   1.000
_cell.length_b   1.000
_cell.length_c   1.000
_cell.angle_alpha   90.00
_cell.angle_beta   90.00
_cell.angle_gamma   90.00
#
_symmetry.space_group_name_H-M   'P 1'
#
loop_
_entity.id
_entity.type
_entity.pdbx_description
1 polymer ?
#
loop_
_entity_poly.entity_id
_entity_poly.type
_entity_poly.pdbx_seq_one_letter_code
_entity_poly.pdbx_strand_id
1 'polypeptide(L)'
;MERIASILRAVGRPMVEASLSTLICMPPLFFVPVYIIVAFAKTVSLVALFGLLHGIVIIPVLLSFLNSKHNHHKLKAGDVLNNLETENMLKA
;
A
#
# COMPACT_ATOMS: atom_id res chain seq x y z
N MET A 1 -4.45 -14.54 2.78
CA MET A 1 -4.32 -13.52 1.71
C MET A 1 -5.62 -12.77 1.43
N GLU A 2 -6.79 -13.38 1.70
CA GLU A 2 -8.11 -12.81 1.40
C GLU A 2 -8.38 -11.46 2.09
N ARG A 3 -7.95 -11.29 3.35
CA ARG A 3 -8.06 -10.01 4.08
C ARG A 3 -7.24 -8.88 3.44
N ILE A 4 -6.09 -9.21 2.86
CA ILE A 4 -5.21 -8.23 2.22
C ILE A 4 -5.87 -7.77 0.92
N ALA A 5 -6.39 -8.72 0.14
CA ALA A 5 -7.12 -8.45 -1.09
C ALA A 5 -8.39 -7.62 -0.86
N SER A 6 -9.13 -7.86 0.22
CA SER A 6 -10.33 -7.07 0.55
C SER A 6 -9.98 -5.63 0.95
N ILE A 7 -8.93 -5.41 1.73
CA ILE A 7 -8.43 -4.08 2.09
C ILE A 7 -7.92 -3.33 0.85
N LEU A 8 -7.12 -3.99 0.00
CA LEU A 8 -6.65 -3.42 -1.26
C LEU A 8 -7.80 -3.07 -2.20
N ARG A 9 -8.88 -3.86 -2.24
CA ARG A 9 -10.09 -3.52 -2.99
C ARG A 9 -10.84 -2.33 -2.37
N ALA A 10 -10.93 -2.28 -1.04
CA ALA A 10 -11.61 -1.20 -0.34
C ALA A 10 -10.87 0.15 -0.48
N VAL A 11 -9.54 0.14 -0.48
CA VAL A 11 -8.68 1.33 -0.69
C VAL A 11 -8.43 1.63 -2.17
N GLY A 12 -8.44 0.61 -3.03
CA GLY A 12 -8.21 0.77 -4.46
C GLY A 12 -9.33 1.55 -5.15
N ARG A 13 -10.60 1.30 -4.79
CA ARG A 13 -11.75 2.06 -5.30
C ARG A 13 -11.62 3.59 -5.09
N PRO A 14 -11.42 4.10 -3.85
CA PRO A 14 -11.28 5.53 -3.62
C PRO A 14 -9.99 6.11 -4.24
N MET A 15 -8.90 5.35 -4.35
CA MET A 15 -7.69 5.84 -5.04
C MET A 15 -7.91 6.05 -6.54
N VAL A 16 -8.56 5.10 -7.21
CA VAL A 16 -8.90 5.22 -8.64
C VAL A 16 -9.89 6.37 -8.85
N GLU A 17 -10.89 6.49 -7.98
CA GLU A 17 -11.88 7.56 -8.04
C GLU A 17 -11.26 8.95 -7.83
N ALA A 18 -10.34 9.09 -6.87
CA ALA A 18 -9.60 10.33 -6.65
C ALA A 18 -8.66 10.68 -7.82
N SER A 19 -8.04 9.68 -8.45
CA SER A 19 -7.21 9.89 -9.63
C SER A 19 -8.07 10.33 -10.82
N LEU A 20 -9.23 9.70 -11.01
CA LEU A 20 -10.19 10.07 -12.06
C LEU A 20 -10.76 11.47 -11.87
N SER A 21 -11.08 11.88 -10.64
CA SER A 21 -11.59 13.24 -10.38
C SER A 21 -10.55 14.31 -10.70
N THR A 22 -9.26 14.02 -10.44
CA THR A 22 -8.15 14.90 -10.83
C THR A 22 -7.99 14.98 -12.35
N LEU A 23 -8.13 13.85 -13.05
CA LEU A 23 -8.10 13.81 -14.52
C LEU A 23 -9.28 14.54 -15.15
N ILE A 24 -10.47 14.43 -14.56
CA ILE A 24 -11.70 15.10 -15.02
C ILE A 24 -11.69 16.60 -14.66
N CYS A 25 -10.85 17.04 -13.73
CA CYS A 25 -10.70 18.46 -13.35
C CYS A 25 -9.86 19.28 -14.34
N MET A 26 -8.94 18.64 -15.08
CA MET A 26 -8.03 19.29 -16.04
C MET A 26 -8.59 19.66 -17.44
N PRO A 27 -9.67 19.08 -18.00
CA PRO A 27 -10.23 19.44 -19.30
C PRO A 27 -10.65 20.92 -19.47
N PRO A 28 -11.24 21.64 -18.49
CA PRO A 28 -11.57 23.06 -18.67
C PRO A 28 -10.33 23.95 -18.85
N LEU A 29 -9.15 23.49 -18.41
CA LEU A 29 -7.88 24.18 -18.63
C LEU A 29 -7.42 24.12 -20.09
N PHE A 30 -7.92 23.17 -20.89
CA PHE A 30 -7.60 23.03 -22.32
C PHE A 30 -8.27 24.10 -23.19
N PHE A 31 -9.31 24.77 -22.68
CA PHE A 31 -10.00 25.86 -23.38
C PHE A 31 -9.15 27.14 -23.46
N VAL A 32 -8.05 27.20 -22.70
CA VAL A 32 -7.10 28.32 -22.69
C VAL A 32 -5.87 27.92 -23.54
N PRO A 33 -5.56 28.63 -24.64
CA PRO A 33 -4.49 28.27 -25.58
C PRO A 33 -3.10 28.64 -25.02
N VAL A 34 -2.79 28.19 -23.82
CA VAL A 34 -1.52 28.45 -23.14
C VAL A 34 -0.75 27.13 -23.03
N TYR A 35 0.35 27.04 -23.75
CA TYR A 35 1.22 25.86 -23.84
C TYR A 35 1.63 25.29 -22.45
N ILE A 36 1.83 26.17 -21.46
CA ILE A 36 2.22 25.77 -20.10
C ILE A 36 1.15 24.93 -19.39
N ILE A 37 -0.13 25.22 -19.68
CA ILE A 37 -1.28 24.57 -19.05
C ILE A 37 -1.44 23.14 -19.57
N VAL A 38 -1.21 22.94 -20.88
CA VAL A 38 -1.24 21.61 -21.50
C VAL A 38 -0.10 20.72 -20.98
N ALA A 39 1.11 21.28 -20.84
CA ALA A 39 2.25 20.56 -20.27
C ALA A 39 2.00 20.19 -18.80
N PHE A 40 1.40 21.09 -18.02
CA PHE A 40 1.02 20.85 -16.63
C PHE A 40 -0.02 19.73 -16.52
N ALA A 41 -1.11 19.79 -17.28
CA ALA A 41 -2.14 18.75 -17.29
C ALA A 41 -1.58 17.38 -17.67
N LYS A 42 -0.69 17.32 -18.68
CA LYS A 42 0.01 16.08 -19.05
C LYS A 42 0.88 15.55 -17.92
N THR A 43 1.60 16.43 -17.21
CA THR A 43 2.47 16.06 -16.08
C THR A 43 1.66 15.54 -14.91
N VAL A 44 0.60 16.24 -14.51
CA VAL A 44 -0.31 15.82 -13.43
C VAL A 44 -0.99 14.49 -13.75
N SER A 45 -1.45 14.31 -14.99
CA SER A 45 -2.08 13.05 -15.40
C SER A 45 -1.10 11.88 -15.32
N LEU A 46 0.15 12.09 -15.77
CA LEU A 46 1.20 11.07 -15.75
C LEU A 46 1.62 10.76 -14.31
N VAL A 47 1.82 11.78 -13.47
CA VAL A 47 2.17 11.59 -12.06
C VAL A 47 1.03 10.90 -11.28
N ALA A 48 -0.23 11.18 -11.60
CA ALA A 48 -1.39 10.52 -10.99
C ALA A 48 -1.43 9.02 -11.34
N LEU A 49 -1.20 8.66 -12.61
CA LEU A 49 -1.12 7.25 -13.02
C LEU A 49 0.07 6.54 -12.36
N PHE A 50 1.24 7.16 -12.39
CA PHE A 50 2.42 6.59 -11.74
C PHE A 50 2.22 6.46 -10.23
N GLY A 51 1.64 7.45 -9.57
CA GLY A 51 1.34 7.42 -8.14
C GLY A 51 0.33 6.33 -7.77
N LEU A 52 -0.70 6.13 -8.62
CA LEU A 52 -1.67 5.05 -8.44
C LEU A 52 -1.01 3.67 -8.62
N LEU A 53 -0.21 3.49 -9.67
CA LEU A 53 0.50 2.24 -9.94
C LEU A 53 1.56 1.93 -8.86
N HIS A 54 2.40 2.91 -8.50
CA HIS A 54 3.39 2.75 -7.44
C HIS A 54 2.73 2.55 -6.07
N GLY A 55 1.66 3.29 -5.77
CA GLY A 55 0.94 3.18 -4.50
C GLY A 55 0.30 1.81 -4.31
N ILE A 56 -0.38 1.30 -5.34
CA ILE A 56 -1.01 -0.04 -5.30
C ILE A 56 0.02 -1.16 -5.21
N VAL A 57 1.25 -0.99 -5.73
CA VAL A 57 2.33 -1.99 -5.64
C VAL A 57 3.13 -1.88 -4.34
N ILE A 58 3.37 -0.68 -3.83
CA ILE A 58 4.10 -0.46 -2.57
C ILE A 58 3.30 -0.98 -1.37
N ILE A 59 1.98 -0.75 -1.32
CA ILE A 59 1.11 -1.21 -0.23
C ILE A 59 1.23 -2.74 0.05
N PRO A 60 1.10 -3.66 -0.93
CA PRO A 60 1.24 -5.10 -0.71
C PRO A 60 2.66 -5.53 -0.37
N VAL A 61 3.69 -4.88 -0.92
CA VAL A 61 5.10 -5.15 -0.57
C VAL A 61 5.38 -4.75 0.87
N LEU A 62 4.93 -3.56 1.28
CA LEU A 62 5.08 -3.05 2.64
C LEU A 62 4.34 -3.96 3.64
N LEU A 63 3.13 -4.43 3.26
CA LEU A 63 2.34 -5.33 4.09
C LEU A 63 2.98 -6.73 4.22
N SER A 64 3.58 -7.27 3.15
CA SER A 64 4.37 -8.50 3.21
C SER A 64 5.57 -8.37 4.16
N PHE A 65 6.28 -7.24 4.13
CA PHE A 65 7.39 -6.97 5.05
C PHE A 65 6.94 -6.90 6.52
N LEU A 66 5.83 -6.19 6.78
CA LEU A 66 5.25 -6.06 8.13
C LEU A 66 4.77 -7.42 8.67
N ASN A 67 4.12 -8.22 7.83
CA ASN A 67 3.67 -9.57 8.20
C ASN A 67 4.86 -10.48 8.52
N SER A 68 5.91 -10.49 7.71
CA SER A 68 7.12 -11.29 7.97
C SER A 68 7.80 -10.91 9.30
N LYS A 69 7.81 -9.63 9.67
CA LYS A 69 8.41 -9.17 10.94
C LYS A 69 7.62 -9.62 12.18
N HIS A 70 6.29 -9.67 12.11
CA HIS A 70 5.45 -10.07 13.25
C HIS A 70 5.64 -11.55 13.63
N ASN A 71 5.76 -12.43 12.63
CA ASN A 71 5.90 -13.87 12.86
C ASN A 71 7.19 -14.21 13.62
N HIS A 72 8.29 -13.51 13.35
CA HIS A 72 9.58 -13.76 13.98
C HIS A 72 9.62 -13.42 15.49
N HIS A 73 8.77 -12.49 15.94
CA HIS A 73 8.65 -12.16 17.37
C HIS A 73 7.75 -13.17 18.11
N LYS A 74 6.69 -13.65 17.45
CA LYS A 74 5.80 -14.69 18.01
C LYS A 74 6.49 -16.05 18.13
N LEU A 75 7.28 -16.42 17.11
CA LEU A 75 8.11 -17.63 17.11
C LEU A 75 9.16 -17.58 18.22
N LYS A 76 9.91 -16.47 18.34
CA LYS A 76 10.94 -16.33 19.38
C LYS A 76 10.38 -16.32 20.80
N ALA A 77 9.22 -15.70 21.05
CA ALA A 77 8.59 -15.73 22.37
C ALA A 77 8.01 -17.12 22.72
N GLY A 78 7.44 -17.83 21.73
CA GLY A 78 6.93 -19.19 21.90
C GLY A 78 8.04 -20.21 22.18
N ASP A 79 9.14 -20.14 21.43
CA ASP A 79 10.33 -20.98 21.64
C ASP A 79 10.94 -20.77 23.04
N VAL A 80 11.01 -19.52 23.51
CA VAL A 80 11.55 -19.21 24.85
C VAL A 80 10.65 -19.78 25.95
N LEU A 81 9.32 -19.67 25.83
CA LEU A 81 8.40 -20.24 26.81
C LEU A 81 8.45 -21.77 26.82
N ASN A 82 8.52 -22.42 25.66
CA ASN A 82 8.66 -23.87 25.55
C ASN A 82 9.98 -24.36 26.16
N ASN A 83 11.09 -23.64 25.92
CA ASN A 83 12.37 -23.99 26.53
C ASN A 83 12.34 -23.81 28.06
N LEU A 84 11.70 -22.75 28.58
CA LEU A 84 11.55 -22.59 30.03
C LEU A 84 10.67 -23.68 30.64
N GLU A 85 9.60 -24.11 29.97
CA GLU A 85 8.76 -25.21 30.45
C GLU A 85 9.54 -26.53 30.48
N THR A 86 10.31 -26.82 29.42
CA THR A 86 11.13 -28.03 29.31
C THR A 86 12.24 -28.06 30.38
N GLU A 87 12.90 -26.92 30.62
CA GLU A 87 13.92 -26.78 31.67
C GLU A 87 13.33 -26.94 33.08
N ASN A 88 12.09 -26.48 33.31
CA ASN A 88 11.40 -26.68 34.58
C ASN A 88 10.94 -28.14 34.76
N MET A 89 10.54 -28.82 33.69
CA MET A 89 10.17 -30.25 33.73
C MET A 89 11.39 -31.15 33.95
N LEU A 90 12.57 -30.76 33.46
CA LEU A 90 13.81 -31.53 33.64
C LEU A 90 14.37 -31.41 35.07
N LYS A 91 13.95 -30.40 35.82
CA LYS A 91 14.38 -30.11 37.19
C LYS A 91 13.37 -30.53 38.28
N ALA A 92 12.21 -31.04 37.90
CA ALA A 92 11.18 -31.55 38.80
C ALA A 92 11.31 -33.07 39.00
#